data_AF-A0A1N7UJ59-F1
#
_entry.id   AF-A0A1N7UJ59-F1
#
_cell.length_a   1.000
_cell.length_b   1.000
_cell.length_c   1.000
_cell.angle_alpha   90.00
_cell.angle_beta   90.00
_cell.angle_gamma   90.00
#
_symmetry.space_group_name_H-M   'P 1'
#
loop_
_entity.id
_entity.type
_entity.pdbx_description
1 polymer ?
#
loop_
_entity_poly.entity_id
_entity_poly.type
_entity_poly.pdbx_seq_one_letter_code
_entity_poly.pdbx_strand_id
1 'polypeptide(L)'
;MHPVDANKNVVIVLGMHRSGTSAIAAGLEQLGLSMGSSLYQGDEWNPKGYFEERQVVEFNNRLLALQNCRWDSPLPPVLGSGGQWEAYVGEAVELVRGLFGDAPAWGFKDPRMCQLAPFWGRVFSQLEVKPQLMLVVRHPAEVVHSLARRDGISVERGAWLWMTHLLGALEYLDNAEDMRFFAFDHLLLQPADFLSDVASWLKLTPAQDTVERFAGDFIAPTLSHGSDARHLSLPGLVLRAYEAVHGAIEEGMTPRAFRESAQWIRITSEFQRDIIPKLLSVQAFYKDDRQLSTLESRIVALSEGLAMAEKLAVERLDEMQRLDTQLIQTSDALARAELIVLEQRSTLECANEQLGSEPVDQATGAHSPLAESQFQREASAQIEALDCRLRDAETLAVERLEHINRLDAQLSQTSAALDRAEHIVSDQQAALERQNDAYTLFRGAELIAIERLEHIQKLDAQLIEMSAALSRAEGIVVEQQQAFQQRDAMQAGLLEAERLAFERLAEMQKLNAQLIQTSDALAHAERIVQEQQDALERAYLLVSRREMTPVGVAESLQNATLDPQIK
;
A
#
# COMPACT_ATOMS: atom_id res chain seq x y z
N MET A 1 -34.44 -2.32 -15.29
CA MET A 1 -33.97 -0.93 -15.42
C MET A 1 -34.89 -0.07 -14.59
N HIS A 2 -34.46 0.31 -13.38
CA HIS A 2 -35.25 1.08 -12.43
C HIS A 2 -34.75 2.54 -12.40
N PRO A 3 -35.65 3.51 -12.19
CA PRO A 3 -35.33 4.93 -12.29
C PRO A 3 -34.56 5.36 -11.05
N VAL A 4 -33.30 5.74 -11.21
CA VAL A 4 -32.58 6.50 -10.20
C VAL A 4 -32.92 7.97 -10.43
N ASP A 5 -33.44 8.64 -9.40
CA ASP A 5 -33.65 10.08 -9.37
C ASP A 5 -32.27 10.74 -9.50
N ALA A 6 -31.94 11.17 -10.71
CA ALA A 6 -30.58 11.44 -11.17
C ALA A 6 -30.08 12.81 -10.70
N ASN A 7 -29.62 12.88 -9.44
CA ASN A 7 -28.48 13.75 -9.20
C ASN A 7 -27.28 13.13 -9.93
N LYS A 8 -26.52 13.94 -10.67
CA LYS A 8 -25.31 13.54 -11.43
C LYS A 8 -24.23 12.98 -10.48
N ASN A 9 -24.45 11.77 -9.98
CA ASN A 9 -23.60 11.14 -8.99
C ASN A 9 -22.43 10.47 -9.71
N VAL A 10 -21.23 10.99 -9.47
CA VAL A 10 -19.98 10.37 -9.89
C VAL A 10 -19.36 9.72 -8.67
N VAL A 11 -19.17 8.39 -8.68
CA VAL A 11 -18.63 7.64 -7.52
C VAL A 11 -17.32 6.97 -7.89
N ILE A 12 -16.26 7.24 -7.12
CA ILE A 12 -14.96 6.61 -7.33
C ILE A 12 -14.60 5.78 -6.10
N VAL A 13 -14.31 4.50 -6.33
CA VAL A 13 -13.88 3.60 -5.27
C VAL A 13 -12.36 3.53 -5.24
N LEU A 14 -11.80 3.94 -4.12
CA LEU A 14 -10.36 4.03 -3.85
C LEU A 14 -9.97 3.05 -2.73
N GLY A 15 -8.69 2.71 -2.68
CA GLY A 15 -8.13 1.85 -1.64
C GLY A 15 -7.06 0.94 -2.21
N MET A 16 -6.28 0.34 -1.32
CA MET A 16 -5.26 -0.62 -1.74
C MET A 16 -5.91 -1.86 -2.38
N HIS A 17 -5.22 -2.48 -3.36
CA HIS A 17 -5.61 -3.79 -3.86
C HIS A 17 -5.85 -4.77 -2.68
N ARG A 18 -6.80 -5.69 -2.84
CA ARG A 18 -7.15 -6.70 -1.80
C ARG A 18 -7.81 -6.13 -0.53
N SER A 19 -8.16 -4.84 -0.50
CA SER A 19 -8.91 -4.21 0.60
C SER A 19 -10.43 -4.41 0.52
N GLY A 20 -10.93 -5.14 -0.49
CA GLY A 20 -12.38 -5.31 -0.69
C GLY A 20 -13.04 -4.29 -1.62
N THR A 21 -12.25 -3.49 -2.34
CA THR A 21 -12.74 -2.50 -3.31
C THR A 21 -13.64 -3.09 -4.40
N SER A 22 -13.39 -4.33 -4.83
CA SER A 22 -14.26 -5.02 -5.81
C SER A 22 -15.66 -5.31 -5.27
N ALA A 23 -15.78 -5.63 -3.97
CA ALA A 23 -17.08 -5.92 -3.36
C ALA A 23 -17.96 -4.67 -3.23
N ILE A 24 -17.33 -3.53 -2.95
CA ILE A 24 -18.01 -2.24 -2.95
C ILE A 24 -18.45 -1.84 -4.36
N ALA A 25 -17.57 -2.01 -5.35
CA ALA A 25 -17.91 -1.75 -6.75
C ALA A 25 -19.11 -2.60 -7.23
N ALA A 26 -19.16 -3.88 -6.84
CA ALA A 26 -20.30 -4.75 -7.12
C ALA A 26 -21.60 -4.25 -6.46
N GLY A 27 -21.52 -3.79 -5.20
CA GLY A 27 -22.67 -3.20 -4.51
C GLY A 27 -23.19 -1.95 -5.19
N LEU A 28 -22.30 -1.08 -5.67
CA LEU A 28 -22.68 0.12 -6.45
C LEU A 28 -23.38 -0.23 -7.77
N GLU A 29 -22.89 -1.24 -8.49
CA GLU A 29 -23.57 -1.72 -9.70
C GLU A 29 -25.00 -2.20 -9.38
N GLN A 30 -25.18 -2.93 -8.27
CA GLN A 30 -26.52 -3.36 -7.82
C GLN A 30 -27.43 -2.19 -7.43
N LEU A 31 -26.86 -1.11 -6.88
CA LEU A 31 -27.58 0.15 -6.61
C LEU A 31 -27.95 0.94 -7.88
N GLY A 32 -27.54 0.46 -9.06
CA GLY A 32 -27.92 1.04 -10.35
C GLY A 32 -26.91 2.04 -10.92
N LEU A 33 -25.69 2.11 -10.37
CA LEU A 33 -24.62 2.91 -10.99
C LEU A 33 -24.09 2.19 -12.23
N SER A 34 -23.81 2.96 -13.29
CA SER A 34 -23.02 2.46 -14.40
C SER A 34 -21.55 2.36 -13.97
N MET A 35 -21.03 1.13 -13.81
CA MET A 35 -19.66 0.88 -13.35
C MET A 35 -18.65 0.65 -14.48
N GLY A 36 -19.11 0.65 -15.72
CA GLY A 36 -18.32 0.39 -16.93
C GLY A 36 -19.07 -0.52 -17.89
N SER A 37 -18.47 -0.77 -19.05
CA SER A 37 -19.01 -1.68 -20.07
C SER A 37 -18.13 -2.92 -20.27
N SER A 38 -16.86 -2.86 -19.87
CA SER A 38 -15.89 -3.94 -20.02
C SER A 38 -15.14 -4.19 -18.71
N LEU A 39 -15.82 -4.82 -17.76
CA LEU A 39 -15.23 -5.14 -16.46
C LEU A 39 -14.32 -6.38 -16.52
N TYR A 40 -13.20 -6.35 -15.79
CA TYR A 40 -12.36 -7.53 -15.61
C TYR A 40 -13.11 -8.67 -14.92
N GLN A 41 -13.13 -9.82 -15.59
CA GLN A 41 -13.77 -11.07 -15.15
C GLN A 41 -13.03 -11.67 -13.93
N GLY A 42 -13.71 -12.56 -13.22
CA GLY A 42 -13.13 -13.25 -12.07
C GLY A 42 -12.08 -14.28 -12.46
N ASP A 43 -11.15 -14.52 -11.53
CA ASP A 43 -10.11 -15.55 -11.62
C ASP A 43 -10.02 -16.33 -10.29
N GLU A 44 -9.01 -17.18 -10.14
CA GLU A 44 -8.78 -17.94 -8.90
C GLU A 44 -8.58 -17.05 -7.65
N TRP A 45 -8.12 -15.81 -7.83
CA TRP A 45 -7.80 -14.87 -6.76
C TRP A 45 -8.98 -13.97 -6.39
N ASN A 46 -9.93 -13.81 -7.30
CA ASN A 46 -11.17 -13.08 -7.10
C ASN A 46 -12.29 -13.63 -8.01
N PRO A 47 -12.94 -14.74 -7.62
CA PRO A 47 -13.89 -15.45 -8.49
C PRO A 47 -15.10 -14.64 -8.94
N LYS A 48 -15.47 -13.59 -8.19
CA LYS A 48 -16.63 -12.74 -8.48
C LYS A 48 -16.34 -11.60 -9.45
N GLY A 49 -15.08 -11.45 -9.90
CA GLY A 49 -14.68 -10.36 -10.79
C GLY A 49 -14.10 -9.17 -10.06
N TYR A 50 -13.26 -8.41 -10.78
CA TYR A 50 -12.51 -7.29 -10.21
C TYR A 50 -13.27 -5.97 -10.23
N PHE A 51 -14.32 -5.87 -11.06
CA PHE A 51 -15.09 -4.63 -11.24
C PHE A 51 -14.20 -3.42 -11.57
N GLU A 52 -13.11 -3.69 -12.29
CA GLU A 52 -12.21 -2.67 -12.85
C GLU A 52 -12.51 -2.55 -14.34
N GLU A 53 -12.79 -1.34 -14.83
CA GLU A 53 -13.03 -1.07 -16.25
C GLU A 53 -11.72 -1.19 -17.04
N ARG A 54 -11.66 -2.12 -17.99
CA ARG A 54 -10.43 -2.49 -18.72
C ARG A 54 -9.76 -1.30 -19.37
N GLN A 55 -10.53 -0.43 -20.04
CA GLN A 55 -9.93 0.73 -20.72
C GLN A 55 -9.29 1.71 -19.74
N VAL A 56 -9.88 1.88 -18.56
CA VAL A 56 -9.30 2.72 -17.48
C VAL A 56 -8.02 2.09 -16.92
N VAL A 57 -8.02 0.77 -16.70
CA VAL A 57 -6.83 0.05 -16.21
C VAL A 57 -5.69 0.12 -17.21
N GLU A 58 -5.95 -0.14 -18.49
CA GLU A 58 -4.97 -0.06 -19.58
C GLU A 58 -4.39 1.36 -19.69
N PHE A 59 -5.25 2.37 -19.61
CA PHE A 59 -4.84 3.77 -19.58
C PHE A 59 -3.94 4.08 -18.37
N ASN A 60 -4.34 3.68 -17.16
CA ASN A 60 -3.56 3.88 -15.94
C ASN A 60 -2.21 3.15 -15.98
N ASN A 61 -2.17 1.92 -16.50
CA ASN A 61 -0.93 1.17 -16.68
C ASN A 61 0.01 1.87 -17.67
N ARG A 62 -0.50 2.42 -18.78
CA ARG A 62 0.31 3.24 -19.70
C ARG A 62 0.88 4.47 -19.00
N LEU A 63 0.07 5.22 -18.23
CA LEU A 63 0.56 6.40 -17.52
C LEU A 63 1.65 6.08 -16.51
N LEU A 64 1.46 5.01 -15.73
CA LEU A 64 2.47 4.53 -14.79
C LEU A 64 3.75 4.14 -15.55
N ALA A 65 3.63 3.41 -16.66
CA ALA A 65 4.78 2.99 -17.46
C ALA A 65 5.59 4.18 -18.02
N LEU A 66 4.93 5.27 -18.45
CA LEU A 66 5.61 6.49 -18.92
C LEU A 66 6.52 7.10 -17.86
N GLN A 67 6.16 6.98 -16.59
CA GLN A 67 6.95 7.47 -15.47
C GLN A 67 7.83 6.41 -14.87
N ASN A 68 8.02 5.29 -15.57
CA ASN A 68 8.74 4.18 -15.02
C ASN A 68 8.12 3.86 -13.63
N CYS A 69 6.83 3.52 -13.62
CA CYS A 69 6.10 3.05 -12.46
C CYS A 69 5.19 1.88 -12.86
N ARG A 70 4.76 1.12 -11.86
CA ARG A 70 3.75 0.04 -11.93
C ARG A 70 2.86 0.19 -10.69
N TRP A 71 1.75 -0.54 -10.66
CA TRP A 71 0.84 -0.52 -9.50
C TRP A 71 1.52 -0.95 -8.19
N ASP A 72 2.61 -1.70 -8.24
CA ASP A 72 3.38 -2.19 -7.10
C ASP A 72 4.67 -1.38 -6.86
N SER A 73 4.78 -0.19 -7.46
CA SER A 73 5.91 0.72 -7.20
C SER A 73 5.85 1.28 -5.78
N PRO A 74 6.99 1.37 -5.08
CA PRO A 74 7.02 1.77 -3.69
C PRO A 74 6.57 3.22 -3.47
N LEU A 75 6.69 4.07 -4.49
CA LEU A 75 6.27 5.46 -4.47
C LEU A 75 5.48 5.79 -5.74
N PRO A 76 4.49 6.70 -5.64
CA PRO A 76 3.76 7.18 -6.81
C PRO A 76 4.69 7.96 -7.76
N PRO A 77 4.35 8.04 -9.06
CA PRO A 77 5.10 8.84 -10.00
C PRO A 77 5.06 10.33 -9.63
N VAL A 78 6.17 11.03 -9.85
CA VAL A 78 6.22 12.49 -9.71
C VAL A 78 5.58 13.12 -10.95
N LEU A 79 4.29 13.41 -10.86
CA LEU A 79 3.53 14.06 -11.91
C LEU A 79 3.83 15.57 -11.89
N GLY A 80 4.81 16.01 -12.69
CA GLY A 80 5.17 17.43 -12.82
C GLY A 80 4.05 18.27 -13.46
N SER A 81 4.12 19.60 -13.30
CA SER A 81 3.18 20.58 -13.86
C SER A 81 3.42 20.94 -15.34
N GLY A 82 4.26 20.18 -16.05
CA GLY A 82 4.59 20.45 -17.46
C GLY A 82 3.46 20.09 -18.43
N GLY A 83 3.41 20.78 -19.56
CA GLY A 83 2.37 20.61 -20.60
C GLY A 83 2.30 19.21 -21.25
N GLN A 84 3.30 18.35 -21.02
CA GLN A 84 3.32 16.96 -21.50
C GLN A 84 2.13 16.13 -21.01
N TRP A 85 1.54 16.50 -19.87
CA TRP A 85 0.41 15.78 -19.29
C TRP A 85 -0.94 16.19 -19.87
N GLU A 86 -1.05 17.34 -20.54
CA GLU A 86 -2.34 17.87 -20.97
C GLU A 86 -2.99 17.03 -22.06
N ALA A 87 -2.17 16.48 -22.96
CA ALA A 87 -2.63 15.54 -23.96
C ALA A 87 -3.26 14.29 -23.30
N TYR A 88 -2.61 13.75 -22.26
CA TYR A 88 -3.11 12.59 -21.53
C TYR A 88 -4.34 12.90 -20.68
N VAL A 89 -4.41 14.10 -20.07
CA VAL A 89 -5.62 14.54 -19.37
C VAL A 89 -6.78 14.63 -20.36
N GLY A 90 -6.59 15.22 -21.54
CA GLY A 90 -7.60 15.26 -22.60
C GLY A 90 -8.02 13.87 -23.06
N GLU A 91 -7.07 12.95 -23.25
CA GLU A 91 -7.36 11.55 -23.58
C GLU A 91 -8.21 10.86 -22.50
N ALA A 92 -7.88 11.06 -21.22
CA ALA A 92 -8.66 10.52 -20.10
C ALA A 92 -10.06 11.12 -20.00
N VAL A 93 -10.21 12.43 -20.28
CA VAL A 93 -11.51 13.11 -20.32
C VAL A 93 -12.41 12.49 -21.38
N GLU A 94 -11.89 12.30 -22.60
CA GLU A 94 -12.65 11.67 -23.69
C GLU A 94 -12.94 10.19 -23.41
N LEU A 95 -12.02 9.47 -22.79
CA LEU A 95 -12.23 8.10 -22.32
C LEU A 95 -13.42 8.03 -21.35
N VAL A 96 -13.43 8.86 -20.30
CA VAL A 96 -14.51 8.88 -19.31
C VAL A 96 -15.84 9.31 -19.95
N ARG A 97 -15.83 10.30 -20.84
CA ARG A 97 -17.04 10.70 -21.60
C ARG A 97 -17.58 9.58 -22.48
N GLY A 98 -16.70 8.87 -23.18
CA GLY A 98 -17.08 7.74 -24.04
C GLY A 98 -17.67 6.57 -23.25
N LEU A 99 -17.16 6.32 -22.04
CA LEU A 99 -17.64 5.24 -21.18
C LEU A 99 -18.95 5.58 -20.46
N PHE A 100 -19.14 6.84 -20.04
CA PHE A 100 -20.17 7.21 -19.07
C PHE A 100 -21.04 8.41 -19.45
N GLY A 101 -20.83 9.04 -20.61
CA GLY A 101 -21.43 10.34 -20.96
C GLY A 101 -22.95 10.41 -20.92
N ASP A 102 -23.64 9.31 -21.20
CA ASP A 102 -25.11 9.22 -21.18
C ASP A 102 -25.66 8.68 -19.85
N ALA A 103 -24.80 8.26 -18.92
CA ALA A 103 -25.20 7.64 -17.67
C ALA A 103 -25.61 8.70 -16.63
N PRO A 104 -26.82 8.63 -16.06
CA PRO A 104 -27.29 9.59 -15.05
C PRO A 104 -26.50 9.54 -13.74
N ALA A 105 -26.03 8.34 -13.38
CA ALA A 105 -25.13 8.08 -12.25
C ALA A 105 -24.12 7.03 -12.67
N TRP A 106 -22.84 7.30 -12.43
CA TRP A 106 -21.75 6.45 -12.89
C TRP A 106 -20.58 6.46 -11.93
N GLY A 107 -19.71 5.48 -12.09
CA GLY A 107 -18.53 5.35 -11.28
C GLY A 107 -17.57 4.34 -11.84
N PHE A 108 -16.37 4.31 -11.28
CA PHE A 108 -15.44 3.23 -11.57
C PHE A 108 -14.47 3.06 -10.40
N LYS A 109 -13.74 1.95 -10.46
CA LYS A 109 -12.81 1.51 -9.44
C LYS A 109 -11.52 1.10 -10.13
N ASP A 110 -10.41 1.66 -9.69
CA ASP A 110 -9.06 1.16 -9.99
C ASP A 110 -8.12 1.61 -8.86
N PRO A 111 -7.56 0.68 -8.05
CA PRO A 111 -6.61 1.03 -6.99
C PRO A 111 -5.40 1.87 -7.44
N ARG A 112 -5.00 1.77 -8.71
CA ARG A 112 -3.90 2.56 -9.29
C ARG A 112 -4.18 4.07 -9.26
N MET A 113 -5.45 4.46 -9.21
CA MET A 113 -5.83 5.87 -9.06
C MET A 113 -5.28 6.48 -7.78
N CYS A 114 -5.07 5.70 -6.72
CA CYS A 114 -4.42 6.22 -5.51
C CYS A 114 -3.01 6.73 -5.82
N GLN A 115 -2.27 6.10 -6.73
CA GLN A 115 -0.93 6.55 -7.13
C GLN A 115 -0.95 7.68 -8.16
N LEU A 116 -2.05 7.82 -8.89
CA LEU A 116 -2.23 8.81 -9.96
C LEU A 116 -3.11 9.98 -9.51
N ALA A 117 -3.23 10.23 -8.20
CA ALA A 117 -4.17 11.20 -7.66
C ALA A 117 -4.04 12.63 -8.22
N PRO A 118 -2.83 13.20 -8.33
CA PRO A 118 -2.66 14.51 -8.96
C PRO A 118 -3.12 14.56 -10.42
N PHE A 119 -3.02 13.44 -11.16
CA PHE A 119 -3.45 13.37 -12.56
C PHE A 119 -4.98 13.32 -12.66
N TRP A 120 -5.62 12.38 -11.97
CA TRP A 120 -7.07 12.19 -12.04
C TRP A 120 -7.84 13.35 -11.40
N GLY A 121 -7.30 14.04 -10.39
CA GLY A 121 -7.87 15.28 -9.88
C GLY A 121 -8.03 16.35 -10.96
N ARG A 122 -7.07 16.43 -11.91
CA ARG A 122 -7.14 17.35 -13.06
C ARG A 122 -8.15 16.88 -14.10
N VAL A 123 -8.26 15.57 -14.33
CA VAL A 123 -9.29 14.98 -15.20
C VAL A 123 -10.70 15.33 -14.67
N PHE A 124 -10.96 15.13 -13.39
CA PHE A 124 -12.25 15.49 -12.79
C PHE A 124 -12.52 17.00 -12.87
N SER A 125 -11.49 17.82 -12.68
CA SER A 125 -11.61 19.27 -12.85
C SER A 125 -11.97 19.67 -14.29
N GLN A 126 -11.37 19.04 -15.31
CA GLN A 126 -11.71 19.29 -16.73
C GLN A 126 -13.06 18.73 -17.15
N LEU A 127 -13.51 17.64 -16.52
CA LEU A 127 -14.86 17.11 -16.68
C LEU A 127 -15.93 17.97 -15.98
N GLU A 128 -15.52 18.94 -15.16
CA GLU A 128 -16.40 19.76 -14.32
C GLU A 128 -17.26 18.90 -13.37
N VAL A 129 -16.69 17.80 -12.88
CA VAL A 129 -17.35 16.89 -11.93
C VAL A 129 -16.63 16.88 -10.59
N LYS A 130 -17.41 16.76 -9.51
CA LYS A 130 -16.89 16.50 -8.17
C LYS A 130 -17.35 15.12 -7.72
N PRO A 131 -16.47 14.12 -7.68
CA PRO A 131 -16.87 12.77 -7.30
C PRO A 131 -17.15 12.63 -5.80
N GLN A 132 -18.05 11.71 -5.48
CA GLN A 132 -18.19 11.09 -4.17
C GLN A 132 -17.13 9.98 -4.06
N LEU A 133 -16.25 10.07 -3.06
CA LEU A 133 -15.11 9.16 -2.94
C LEU A 133 -15.33 8.13 -1.83
N MET A 134 -15.20 6.86 -2.20
CA MET A 134 -15.27 5.74 -1.26
C MET A 134 -13.87 5.21 -1.00
N LEU A 135 -13.28 5.53 0.16
CA LEU A 135 -11.98 4.99 0.54
C LEU A 135 -12.16 3.72 1.38
N VAL A 136 -11.85 2.59 0.78
CA VAL A 136 -11.97 1.28 1.40
C VAL A 136 -10.71 0.96 2.20
N VAL A 137 -10.90 0.70 3.49
CA VAL A 137 -9.81 0.47 4.45
C VAL A 137 -9.95 -0.93 5.01
N ARG A 138 -8.89 -1.72 4.87
CA ARG A 138 -8.76 -3.05 5.46
C ARG A 138 -7.49 -3.11 6.30
N HIS A 139 -7.51 -3.93 7.35
CA HIS A 139 -6.34 -4.16 8.19
C HIS A 139 -5.11 -4.52 7.33
N PRO A 140 -3.98 -3.82 7.47
CA PRO A 140 -2.82 -3.98 6.59
C PRO A 140 -2.27 -5.40 6.60
N ALA A 141 -2.32 -6.10 7.74
CA ALA A 141 -1.84 -7.49 7.83
C ALA A 141 -2.60 -8.45 6.90
N GLU A 142 -3.92 -8.25 6.75
CA GLU A 142 -4.75 -9.08 5.87
C GLU A 142 -4.49 -8.77 4.40
N VAL A 143 -4.31 -7.49 4.08
CA VAL A 143 -3.95 -7.03 2.73
C VAL A 143 -2.60 -7.62 2.32
N VAL A 144 -1.60 -7.47 3.18
CA VAL A 144 -0.25 -7.96 2.96
C VAL A 144 -0.22 -9.47 2.82
N HIS A 145 -0.91 -10.20 3.69
CA HIS A 145 -1.04 -11.66 3.57
C HIS A 145 -1.64 -12.07 2.21
N SER A 146 -2.69 -11.37 1.76
CA SER A 146 -3.28 -11.63 0.46
C SER A 146 -2.35 -11.31 -0.72
N LEU A 147 -1.56 -10.24 -0.64
CA LEU A 147 -0.59 -9.87 -1.67
C LEU A 147 0.58 -10.85 -1.73
N ALA A 148 1.06 -11.31 -0.58
CA ALA A 148 2.11 -12.32 -0.51
C ALA A 148 1.68 -13.63 -1.19
N ARG A 149 0.44 -14.08 -0.95
CA ARG A 149 -0.09 -15.30 -1.56
C ARG A 149 -0.27 -15.19 -3.07
N ARG A 150 -0.72 -14.02 -3.57
CA ARG A 150 -1.03 -13.79 -4.99
C ARG A 150 0.21 -13.46 -5.81
N ASP A 151 1.01 -12.51 -5.34
CA ASP A 151 2.07 -11.87 -6.12
C ASP A 151 3.48 -12.18 -5.58
N GLY A 152 3.60 -12.89 -4.46
CA GLY A 152 4.89 -13.10 -3.79
C GLY A 152 5.49 -11.84 -3.15
N ILE A 153 4.69 -10.77 -2.97
CA ILE A 153 5.15 -9.51 -2.37
C ILE A 153 5.50 -9.71 -0.90
N SER A 154 6.68 -9.22 -0.48
CA SER A 154 7.13 -9.31 0.91
C SER A 154 6.24 -8.51 1.86
N VAL A 155 6.26 -8.90 3.13
CA VAL A 155 5.43 -8.27 4.17
C VAL A 155 5.68 -6.77 4.27
N GLU A 156 6.96 -6.39 4.35
CA GLU A 156 7.37 -5.00 4.46
C GLU A 156 7.00 -4.19 3.22
N ARG A 157 7.25 -4.71 2.01
CA ARG A 157 6.88 -4.04 0.76
C ARG A 157 5.37 -3.83 0.66
N GLY A 158 4.59 -4.87 0.97
CA GLY A 158 3.13 -4.77 0.97
C GLY A 158 2.60 -3.74 1.98
N ALA A 159 3.24 -3.62 3.14
CA ALA A 159 2.86 -2.64 4.16
C ALA A 159 3.09 -1.20 3.69
N TRP A 160 4.22 -0.95 3.01
CA TRP A 160 4.49 0.37 2.43
C TRP A 160 3.58 0.68 1.24
N LEU A 161 3.24 -0.32 0.41
CA LEU A 161 2.23 -0.14 -0.65
C LEU A 161 0.87 0.23 -0.06
N TRP A 162 0.44 -0.42 1.01
CA TRP A 162 -0.80 -0.06 1.70
C TRP A 162 -0.77 1.40 2.17
N MET A 163 0.35 1.83 2.78
CA MET A 163 0.52 3.20 3.27
C MET A 163 0.49 4.24 2.13
N THR A 164 1.18 3.99 1.02
CA THR A 164 1.22 4.95 -0.09
C THR A 164 -0.12 5.03 -0.83
N HIS A 165 -0.88 3.93 -0.91
CA HIS A 165 -2.23 3.98 -1.47
C HIS A 165 -3.21 4.74 -0.58
N LEU A 166 -3.08 4.61 0.75
CA LEU A 166 -3.87 5.39 1.70
C LEU A 166 -3.57 6.89 1.56
N LEU A 167 -2.29 7.27 1.53
CA LEU A 167 -1.88 8.67 1.36
C LEU A 167 -2.37 9.24 0.03
N GLY A 168 -2.16 8.51 -1.06
CA GLY A 168 -2.56 8.95 -2.39
C GLY A 168 -4.08 9.08 -2.54
N ALA A 169 -4.86 8.21 -1.89
CA ALA A 169 -6.31 8.37 -1.87
C ALA A 169 -6.74 9.69 -1.20
N LEU A 170 -6.09 10.08 -0.10
CA LEU A 170 -6.42 11.32 0.63
C LEU A 170 -6.08 12.60 -0.15
N GLU A 171 -5.23 12.52 -1.17
CA GLU A 171 -4.93 13.68 -2.03
C GLU A 171 -6.13 14.17 -2.84
N TYR A 172 -7.14 13.32 -3.07
CA TYR A 172 -8.35 13.72 -3.80
C TYR A 172 -9.32 14.59 -2.98
N LEU A 173 -9.07 14.83 -1.69
CA LEU A 173 -10.02 15.55 -0.81
C LEU A 173 -10.46 16.92 -1.34
N ASP A 174 -9.58 17.61 -2.07
CA ASP A 174 -9.88 18.93 -2.63
C ASP A 174 -10.57 18.87 -4.00
N ASN A 175 -10.61 17.69 -4.63
CA ASN A 175 -11.34 17.43 -5.87
C ASN A 175 -12.71 16.80 -5.63
N ALA A 176 -12.98 16.28 -4.42
CA ALA A 176 -14.20 15.56 -4.08
C ALA A 176 -15.37 16.47 -3.72
N GLU A 177 -16.60 15.97 -3.91
CA GLU A 177 -17.81 16.54 -3.32
C GLU A 177 -17.94 16.10 -1.86
N ASP A 178 -17.74 14.81 -1.60
CA ASP A 178 -17.62 14.21 -0.27
C ASP A 178 -16.69 12.99 -0.35
N MET A 179 -16.08 12.63 0.77
CA MET A 179 -15.28 11.41 0.92
C MET A 179 -15.68 10.71 2.21
N ARG A 180 -15.82 9.38 2.16
CA ARG A 180 -16.05 8.56 3.35
C ARG A 180 -15.08 7.38 3.41
N PHE A 181 -14.71 7.03 4.64
CA PHE A 181 -13.99 5.81 4.95
C PHE A 181 -14.97 4.64 5.09
N PHE A 182 -14.59 3.49 4.52
CA PHE A 182 -15.37 2.26 4.61
C PHE A 182 -14.47 1.15 5.12
N ALA A 183 -14.69 0.72 6.37
CA ALA A 183 -14.01 -0.43 6.94
C ALA A 183 -14.50 -1.71 6.26
N PHE A 184 -13.58 -2.52 5.76
CA PHE A 184 -13.89 -3.80 5.12
C PHE A 184 -14.62 -4.76 6.08
N ASP A 185 -14.32 -4.70 7.37
CA ASP A 185 -14.94 -5.55 8.39
C ASP A 185 -16.45 -5.25 8.53
N HIS A 186 -16.87 -4.00 8.38
CA HIS A 186 -18.29 -3.62 8.41
C HIS A 186 -19.04 -4.19 7.20
N LEU A 187 -18.42 -4.10 6.02
CA LEU A 187 -18.96 -4.71 4.81
C LEU A 187 -19.18 -6.22 5.02
N LEU A 188 -18.18 -6.93 5.58
CA LEU A 188 -18.25 -8.37 5.80
C LEU A 188 -19.30 -8.79 6.84
N LEU A 189 -19.38 -8.08 7.96
CA LEU A 189 -20.21 -8.47 9.10
C LEU A 189 -21.67 -8.04 8.93
N GLN A 190 -21.91 -6.90 8.28
CA GLN A 190 -23.23 -6.28 8.14
C GLN A 190 -23.46 -5.76 6.69
N PRO A 191 -23.47 -6.63 5.67
CA PRO A 191 -23.55 -6.21 4.27
C PRO A 191 -24.85 -5.45 3.91
N ALA A 192 -25.97 -5.81 4.55
CA ALA A 192 -27.26 -5.17 4.30
C ALA A 192 -27.30 -3.73 4.83
N ASP A 193 -26.83 -3.53 6.06
CA ASP A 193 -26.74 -2.22 6.69
C ASP A 193 -25.74 -1.34 5.93
N PHE A 194 -24.58 -1.91 5.58
CA PHE A 194 -23.57 -1.25 4.75
C PHE A 194 -24.16 -0.71 3.44
N LEU A 195 -24.86 -1.54 2.67
CA LEU A 195 -25.38 -1.12 1.36
C LEU A 195 -26.51 -0.09 1.52
N SER A 196 -27.31 -0.20 2.58
CA SER A 196 -28.35 0.77 2.92
C SER A 196 -27.76 2.14 3.28
N ASP A 197 -26.67 2.16 4.05
CA ASP A 197 -25.95 3.39 4.41
C ASP A 197 -25.30 4.04 3.19
N VAL A 198 -24.71 3.25 2.30
CA VAL A 198 -24.17 3.73 1.02
C VAL A 198 -25.27 4.32 0.15
N ALA A 199 -26.41 3.65 0.02
CA ALA A 199 -27.54 4.15 -0.75
C ALA A 199 -28.07 5.47 -0.18
N SER A 200 -28.23 5.55 1.14
CA SER A 200 -28.64 6.77 1.86
C SER A 200 -27.66 7.93 1.64
N TRP A 201 -26.36 7.67 1.78
CA TRP A 201 -25.31 8.66 1.56
C TRP A 201 -25.32 9.21 0.13
N LEU A 202 -25.39 8.32 -0.85
CA LEU A 202 -25.42 8.67 -2.27
C LEU A 202 -26.79 9.20 -2.73
N LYS A 203 -27.79 9.21 -1.83
CA LYS A 203 -29.18 9.60 -2.12
C LYS A 203 -29.79 8.77 -3.26
N LEU A 204 -29.48 7.46 -3.27
CA LEU A 204 -29.97 6.50 -4.23
C LEU A 204 -31.14 5.72 -3.64
N THR A 205 -32.13 5.42 -4.48
CA THR A 205 -33.25 4.54 -4.10
C THR A 205 -33.00 3.15 -4.68
N PRO A 206 -32.56 2.17 -3.86
CA PRO A 206 -32.33 0.81 -4.34
C PRO A 206 -33.65 0.18 -4.82
N ALA A 207 -33.57 -0.68 -5.85
CA ALA A 207 -34.71 -1.48 -6.25
C ALA A 207 -35.08 -2.49 -5.15
N GLN A 208 -36.33 -2.96 -5.17
CA GLN A 208 -36.82 -3.95 -4.21
C GLN A 208 -35.89 -5.19 -4.17
N ASP A 209 -35.65 -5.71 -2.96
CA ASP A 209 -34.80 -6.87 -2.67
C ASP A 209 -33.32 -6.76 -3.09
N THR A 210 -32.84 -5.58 -3.49
CA THR A 210 -31.42 -5.38 -3.90
C THR A 210 -30.47 -5.57 -2.73
N VAL A 211 -30.81 -4.98 -1.58
CA VAL A 211 -29.99 -5.06 -0.36
C VAL A 211 -29.91 -6.50 0.16
N GLU A 212 -31.03 -7.22 0.15
CA GLU A 212 -31.09 -8.61 0.58
C GLU A 212 -30.29 -9.54 -0.35
N ARG A 213 -30.39 -9.33 -1.67
CA ARG A 213 -29.59 -10.09 -2.66
C ARG A 213 -28.10 -9.84 -2.52
N PHE A 214 -27.67 -8.58 -2.37
CA PHE A 214 -26.26 -8.27 -2.13
C PHE A 214 -25.72 -8.97 -0.88
N ALA A 215 -26.49 -8.93 0.21
CA ALA A 215 -26.13 -9.58 1.47
C ALA A 215 -26.05 -11.11 1.36
N GLY A 216 -26.95 -11.74 0.59
CA GLY A 216 -26.97 -13.19 0.39
C GLY A 216 -25.91 -13.72 -0.59
N ASP A 217 -25.67 -13.00 -1.69
CA ASP A 217 -24.88 -13.51 -2.82
C ASP A 217 -23.41 -13.09 -2.75
N PHE A 218 -23.08 -11.92 -2.22
CA PHE A 218 -21.75 -11.33 -2.41
C PHE A 218 -20.75 -11.63 -1.28
N ILE A 219 -21.22 -11.88 -0.06
CA ILE A 219 -20.33 -12.11 1.10
C ILE A 219 -20.44 -13.54 1.61
N ALA A 220 -19.55 -14.40 1.12
CA ALA A 220 -19.31 -15.67 1.82
C ALA A 220 -18.43 -15.38 3.05
N PRO A 221 -18.71 -15.95 4.24
CA PRO A 221 -17.85 -15.85 5.42
C PRO A 221 -16.40 -16.28 5.14
N THR A 222 -16.23 -17.13 4.12
CA THR A 222 -14.93 -17.53 3.57
C THR A 222 -14.19 -16.41 2.85
N LEU A 223 -14.62 -15.15 2.79
CA LEU A 223 -13.77 -14.05 2.28
C LEU A 223 -12.82 -13.48 3.35
N SER A 224 -13.06 -13.81 4.62
CA SER A 224 -12.19 -13.49 5.76
C SER A 224 -11.13 -14.57 5.98
N HIS A 225 -10.28 -14.85 4.99
CA HIS A 225 -9.11 -15.73 5.18
C HIS A 225 -7.98 -15.08 6.02
N GLY A 226 -8.20 -13.86 6.55
CA GLY A 226 -7.17 -13.01 7.15
C GLY A 226 -7.12 -12.98 8.69
N SER A 227 -8.01 -13.66 9.39
CA SER A 227 -8.04 -13.61 10.87
C SER A 227 -6.72 -14.11 11.50
N ASP A 228 -6.07 -15.11 10.88
CA ASP A 228 -4.76 -15.63 11.30
C ASP A 228 -3.59 -14.72 10.88
N ALA A 229 -3.82 -13.79 9.95
CA ALA A 229 -2.78 -12.88 9.44
C ALA A 229 -2.40 -11.77 10.44
N ARG A 230 -3.21 -11.54 11.48
CA ARG A 230 -2.97 -10.49 12.48
C ARG A 230 -1.71 -10.74 13.34
N HIS A 231 -1.08 -11.90 13.22
CA HIS A 231 0.22 -12.22 13.83
C HIS A 231 1.44 -11.74 13.04
N LEU A 232 1.26 -11.23 11.80
CA LEU A 232 2.38 -10.73 11.00
C LEU A 232 3.02 -9.49 11.63
N SER A 233 4.35 -9.48 11.71
CA SER A 233 5.11 -8.30 12.13
C SER A 233 5.07 -7.25 11.02
N LEU A 234 4.41 -6.12 11.29
CA LEU A 234 4.29 -4.99 10.37
C LEU A 234 5.10 -3.79 10.88
N PRO A 235 5.56 -2.90 9.99
CA PRO A 235 6.17 -1.65 10.42
C PRO A 235 5.23 -0.87 11.35
N GLY A 236 5.74 -0.47 12.52
CA GLY A 236 4.91 0.19 13.54
C GLY A 236 4.22 1.46 13.05
N LEU A 237 4.82 2.18 12.10
CA LEU A 237 4.20 3.37 11.48
C LEU A 237 2.94 3.03 10.68
N VAL A 238 2.91 1.87 10.00
CA VAL A 238 1.75 1.40 9.23
C VAL A 238 0.61 0.98 10.18
N LEU A 239 0.94 0.30 11.28
CA LEU A 239 -0.04 -0.04 12.32
C LEU A 239 -0.67 1.22 12.93
N ARG A 240 0.15 2.20 13.34
CA ARG A 240 -0.37 3.48 13.85
C ARG A 240 -1.24 4.22 12.83
N ALA A 241 -0.88 4.16 11.55
CA ALA A 241 -1.69 4.74 10.47
C ALA A 241 -3.05 4.05 10.36
N TYR A 242 -3.08 2.72 10.40
CA TYR A 242 -4.34 1.96 10.41
C TYR A 242 -5.18 2.27 11.64
N GLU A 243 -4.60 2.23 12.84
CA GLU A 243 -5.29 2.55 14.10
C GLU A 243 -5.89 3.96 14.08
N ALA A 244 -5.17 4.94 13.51
CA ALA A 244 -5.67 6.32 13.38
C ALA A 244 -6.89 6.39 12.45
N VAL A 245 -6.84 5.74 11.28
CA VAL A 245 -7.98 5.72 10.34
C VAL A 245 -9.16 4.94 10.94
N HIS A 246 -8.90 3.81 11.59
CA HIS A 246 -9.92 3.01 12.22
C HIS A 246 -10.62 3.75 13.36
N GLY A 247 -9.86 4.41 14.25
CA GLY A 247 -10.43 5.26 15.29
C GLY A 247 -11.26 6.41 14.71
N ALA A 248 -10.81 7.02 13.61
CA ALA A 248 -11.58 8.05 12.91
C ALA A 248 -12.92 7.52 12.37
N ILE A 249 -12.97 6.26 11.89
CA ILE A 249 -14.21 5.61 11.46
C ILE A 249 -15.15 5.41 12.66
N GLU A 250 -14.64 4.88 13.78
CA GLU A 250 -15.43 4.63 14.99
C GLU A 250 -16.00 5.91 15.62
N GLU A 251 -15.23 7.00 15.57
CA GLU A 251 -15.65 8.32 16.07
C GLU A 251 -16.56 9.08 15.09
N GLY A 252 -16.79 8.56 13.88
CA GLY A 252 -17.53 9.25 12.83
C GLY A 252 -16.84 10.51 12.31
N MET A 253 -15.51 10.58 12.42
CA MET A 253 -14.70 11.71 11.97
C MET A 253 -14.66 11.76 10.44
N THR A 254 -14.81 12.96 9.87
CA THR A 254 -14.73 13.14 8.42
C THR A 254 -13.28 12.96 7.93
N PRO A 255 -13.06 12.44 6.71
CA PRO A 255 -11.71 12.30 6.15
C PRO A 255 -10.91 13.61 6.07
N ARG A 256 -11.59 14.77 5.92
CA ARG A 256 -10.93 16.08 5.97
C ARG A 256 -10.43 16.40 7.38
N ALA A 257 -11.28 16.24 8.40
CA ALA A 257 -10.86 16.43 9.80
C ALA A 257 -9.75 15.44 10.20
N PHE A 258 -9.81 14.21 9.70
CA PHE A 258 -8.76 13.21 9.89
C PHE A 258 -7.42 13.67 9.28
N ARG A 259 -7.42 14.15 8.03
CA ARG A 259 -6.20 14.66 7.35
C ARG A 259 -5.56 15.81 8.12
N GLU A 260 -6.38 16.64 8.75
CA GLU A 260 -5.94 17.82 9.54
C GLU A 260 -5.59 17.47 11.00
N SER A 261 -5.84 16.23 11.45
CA SER A 261 -5.59 15.81 12.82
C SER A 261 -4.09 15.81 13.17
N ALA A 262 -3.76 16.22 14.40
CA ALA A 262 -2.38 16.23 14.87
C ALA A 262 -1.73 14.82 14.87
N GLN A 263 -2.54 13.77 15.08
CA GLN A 263 -2.06 12.38 15.00
C GLN A 263 -1.63 12.03 13.58
N TRP A 264 -2.47 12.31 12.58
CA TRP A 264 -2.15 12.02 11.18
C TRP A 264 -0.97 12.84 10.65
N ILE A 265 -0.91 14.13 11.01
CA ILE A 265 0.22 15.00 10.65
C ILE A 265 1.55 14.45 11.18
N ARG A 266 1.58 13.92 12.41
CA ARG A 266 2.79 13.28 12.97
C ARG A 266 3.19 12.02 12.20
N ILE A 267 2.23 11.14 11.92
CA ILE A 267 2.46 9.89 11.17
C ILE A 267 3.02 10.19 9.77
N THR A 268 2.39 11.13 9.06
CA THR A 268 2.82 11.52 7.70
C THR A 268 4.17 12.22 7.69
N SER A 269 4.46 13.07 8.68
CA SER A 269 5.77 13.71 8.82
C SER A 269 6.89 12.70 9.08
N GLU A 270 6.64 11.69 9.92
CA GLU A 270 7.58 10.58 10.17
C GLU A 270 7.79 9.74 8.90
N PHE A 271 6.72 9.42 8.18
CA PHE A 271 6.80 8.70 6.90
C PHE A 271 7.66 9.46 5.88
N GLN A 272 7.41 10.77 5.73
CA GLN A 272 8.15 11.64 4.81
C GLN A 272 9.64 11.76 5.17
N ARG A 273 9.95 11.89 6.46
CA ARG A 273 11.34 12.08 6.92
C ARG A 273 12.13 10.78 6.91
N ASP A 274 11.57 9.69 7.42
CA ASP A 274 12.33 8.49 7.79
C ASP A 274 12.17 7.34 6.78
N ILE A 275 11.08 7.31 6.01
CA ILE A 275 10.74 6.19 5.12
C ILE A 275 10.88 6.56 3.64
N ILE A 276 10.36 7.72 3.20
CA ILE A 276 10.45 8.15 1.78
C ILE A 276 11.89 8.09 1.25
N PRO A 277 12.94 8.57 1.94
CA PRO A 277 14.32 8.48 1.43
C PRO A 277 14.77 7.04 1.18
N LYS A 278 14.35 6.10 2.04
CA LYS A 278 14.64 4.66 1.89
C LYS A 278 13.92 4.10 0.67
N LEU A 279 12.63 4.40 0.52
CA LEU A 279 11.84 3.93 -0.62
C LEU A 279 12.38 4.50 -1.95
N LEU A 280 12.85 5.74 -1.98
CA LEU A 280 13.52 6.33 -3.15
C LEU A 280 14.80 5.57 -3.51
N SER A 281 15.62 5.20 -2.51
CA SER A 281 16.85 4.42 -2.74
C SER A 281 16.55 3.03 -3.34
N VAL A 282 15.48 2.39 -2.86
CA VAL A 282 15.01 1.10 -3.35
C VAL A 282 14.44 1.24 -4.78
N GLN A 283 13.63 2.28 -5.03
CA GLN A 283 13.07 2.53 -6.36
C GLN A 283 14.15 2.84 -7.41
N ALA A 284 15.23 3.51 -7.02
CA ALA A 284 16.38 3.76 -7.89
C ALA A 284 17.09 2.44 -8.26
N PHE A 285 17.20 1.49 -7.32
CA PHE A 285 17.78 0.17 -7.57
C PHE A 285 16.95 -0.65 -8.58
N TYR A 286 15.62 -0.60 -8.48
CA TYR A 286 14.72 -1.26 -9.45
C TYR A 286 14.63 -0.55 -10.81
N LYS A 287 15.24 0.62 -10.99
CA LYS A 287 15.20 1.37 -12.25
C LYS A 287 15.95 0.64 -13.37
N ASP A 288 17.01 -0.09 -13.03
CA ASP A 288 17.83 -0.87 -13.96
C ASP A 288 17.25 -2.29 -14.24
N ASP A 289 16.45 -2.82 -13.31
CA ASP A 289 15.72 -4.10 -13.45
C ASP A 289 14.50 -3.99 -14.38
N ARG A 290 14.13 -2.78 -14.82
CA ARG A 290 12.89 -2.49 -15.55
C ARG A 290 12.90 -2.93 -17.02
N GLN A 291 14.07 -3.25 -17.59
CA GLN A 291 14.10 -3.94 -18.87
C GLN A 291 13.29 -5.25 -18.81
N LEU A 292 13.27 -5.94 -17.66
CA LEU A 292 12.47 -7.15 -17.47
C LEU A 292 10.98 -6.92 -17.53
N SER A 293 10.44 -5.88 -16.89
CA SER A 293 8.99 -5.64 -16.94
C SER A 293 8.50 -5.29 -18.34
N THR A 294 9.32 -4.59 -19.13
CA THR A 294 8.99 -4.31 -20.53
C THR A 294 9.14 -5.57 -21.38
N LEU A 295 10.07 -6.46 -21.03
CA LEU A 295 10.20 -7.79 -21.62
C LEU A 295 9.01 -8.70 -21.25
N GLU A 296 8.58 -8.76 -19.98
CA GLU A 296 7.40 -9.52 -19.51
C GLU A 296 6.12 -9.08 -20.23
N SER A 297 5.86 -7.77 -20.33
CA SER A 297 4.69 -7.27 -21.06
C SER A 297 4.78 -7.54 -22.57
N ARG A 298 5.99 -7.52 -23.14
CA ARG A 298 6.22 -7.92 -24.53
C ARG A 298 6.04 -9.42 -24.73
N ILE A 299 6.44 -10.26 -23.77
CA ILE A 299 6.27 -11.71 -23.80
C ILE A 299 4.78 -12.05 -23.79
N VAL A 300 3.99 -11.45 -22.89
CA VAL A 300 2.53 -11.67 -22.85
C VAL A 300 1.89 -11.25 -24.19
N ALA A 301 2.22 -10.06 -24.70
CA ALA A 301 1.68 -9.60 -25.98
C ALA A 301 2.16 -10.46 -27.18
N LEU A 302 3.40 -10.97 -27.15
CA LEU A 302 3.94 -11.88 -28.16
C LEU A 302 3.26 -13.25 -28.08
N SER A 303 3.02 -13.79 -26.88
CA SER A 303 2.34 -15.07 -26.67
C SER A 303 0.87 -15.02 -27.11
N GLU A 304 0.15 -13.92 -26.82
CA GLU A 304 -1.20 -13.70 -27.33
C GLU A 304 -1.23 -13.56 -28.86
N GLY A 305 -0.25 -12.84 -29.43
CA GLY A 305 -0.07 -12.73 -30.88
C GLY A 305 0.28 -14.08 -31.54
N LEU A 306 1.07 -14.92 -30.88
CA LEU A 306 1.45 -16.27 -31.32
C LEU A 306 0.22 -17.17 -31.40
N ALA A 307 -0.61 -17.20 -30.35
CA ALA A 307 -1.83 -18.00 -30.30
C ALA A 307 -2.83 -17.59 -31.40
N MET A 308 -2.94 -16.28 -31.69
CA MET A 308 -3.76 -15.79 -32.79
C MET A 308 -3.19 -16.20 -34.16
N ALA A 309 -1.88 -16.15 -34.33
CA ALA A 309 -1.19 -16.55 -35.57
C ALA A 309 -1.31 -18.06 -35.84
N GLU A 310 -1.17 -18.90 -34.81
CA GLU A 310 -1.39 -20.35 -34.89
C GLU A 310 -2.82 -20.67 -35.34
N LYS A 311 -3.82 -20.01 -34.74
CA LYS A 311 -5.22 -20.18 -35.12
C LYS A 311 -5.46 -19.83 -36.59
N LEU A 312 -4.94 -18.69 -37.06
CA LEU A 312 -5.02 -18.27 -38.46
C LEU A 312 -4.31 -19.26 -39.40
N ALA A 313 -3.20 -19.86 -38.98
CA ALA A 313 -2.50 -20.88 -39.78
C ALA A 313 -3.33 -22.16 -39.92
N VAL A 314 -3.98 -22.61 -38.85
CA VAL A 314 -4.89 -23.77 -38.89
C VAL A 314 -6.09 -23.51 -39.81
N GLU A 315 -6.71 -22.34 -39.71
CA GLU A 315 -7.84 -21.96 -40.57
C GLU A 315 -7.47 -21.95 -42.07
N ARG A 316 -6.27 -21.43 -42.40
CA ARG A 316 -5.75 -21.41 -43.78
C ARG A 316 -5.43 -22.81 -44.31
N LEU A 317 -4.90 -23.69 -43.47
CA LEU A 317 -4.59 -25.07 -43.84
C LEU A 317 -5.88 -25.85 -44.19
N ASP A 318 -6.93 -25.68 -43.39
CA ASP A 318 -8.26 -26.24 -43.65
C ASP A 318 -8.85 -25.73 -44.96
N GLU A 319 -8.70 -24.43 -45.25
CA GLU A 319 -9.16 -23.83 -46.51
C GLU A 319 -8.40 -24.38 -47.72
N MET A 320 -7.07 -24.53 -47.64
CA MET A 320 -6.27 -25.16 -48.69
C MET A 320 -6.69 -26.60 -48.95
N GLN A 321 -6.92 -27.41 -47.91
CA GLN A 321 -7.37 -28.80 -48.08
C GLN A 321 -8.73 -28.89 -48.79
N ARG A 322 -9.66 -27.97 -48.48
CA ARG A 322 -10.95 -27.89 -49.16
C ARG A 322 -10.78 -27.52 -50.63
N LEU A 323 -9.97 -26.51 -50.94
CA LEU A 323 -9.72 -26.08 -52.31
C LEU A 323 -9.02 -27.17 -53.13
N ASP A 324 -8.06 -27.88 -52.55
CA ASP A 324 -7.34 -28.97 -53.22
C ASP A 324 -8.28 -30.13 -53.56
N THR A 325 -9.15 -30.51 -52.62
CA THR A 325 -10.21 -31.51 -52.86
C THR A 325 -11.13 -31.08 -54.01
N GLN A 326 -11.53 -29.80 -54.04
CA GLN A 326 -12.36 -29.26 -55.12
C GLN A 326 -11.62 -29.23 -56.47
N LEU A 327 -10.30 -28.98 -56.45
CA LEU A 327 -9.46 -28.90 -57.64
C LEU A 327 -9.30 -30.29 -58.28
N ILE A 328 -9.05 -31.32 -57.47
CA ILE A 328 -9.05 -32.73 -57.89
C ILE A 328 -10.40 -33.10 -58.53
N GLN A 329 -11.51 -32.76 -57.88
CA GLN A 329 -12.86 -33.03 -58.40
C GLN A 329 -13.10 -32.32 -59.74
N THR A 330 -12.69 -31.06 -59.90
CA THR A 330 -12.82 -30.36 -61.17
C THR A 330 -11.92 -30.93 -62.25
N SER A 331 -10.68 -31.32 -61.92
CA SER A 331 -9.75 -31.95 -62.87
C SER A 331 -10.30 -33.29 -63.38
N ASP A 332 -10.82 -34.12 -62.48
CA ASP A 332 -11.45 -35.39 -62.81
C ASP A 332 -12.72 -35.23 -63.67
N ALA A 333 -13.49 -34.17 -63.41
CA ALA A 333 -14.66 -33.84 -64.22
C ALA A 333 -14.27 -33.32 -65.60
N LEU A 334 -13.20 -32.50 -65.69
CA LEU A 334 -12.65 -31.98 -66.93
C LEU A 334 -12.17 -33.12 -67.83
N ALA A 335 -11.35 -34.04 -67.30
CA ALA A 335 -10.82 -35.18 -68.03
C ALA A 335 -11.93 -36.09 -68.58
N ARG A 336 -13.03 -36.27 -67.83
CA ARG A 336 -14.22 -37.01 -68.30
C ARG A 336 -14.96 -36.26 -69.41
N ALA A 337 -15.12 -34.95 -69.26
CA ALA A 337 -15.81 -34.11 -70.24
C ALA A 337 -15.04 -34.03 -71.57
N GLU A 338 -13.70 -33.89 -71.53
CA GLU A 338 -12.84 -33.95 -72.71
C GLU A 338 -13.00 -35.27 -73.48
N LEU A 339 -13.05 -36.39 -72.76
CA LEU A 339 -13.26 -37.72 -73.33
C LEU A 339 -14.60 -37.82 -74.07
N ILE A 340 -15.67 -37.29 -73.47
CA ILE A 340 -17.01 -37.25 -74.07
C ILE A 340 -17.02 -36.37 -75.32
N VAL A 341 -16.39 -35.19 -75.27
CA VAL A 341 -16.29 -34.30 -76.43
C VAL A 341 -15.51 -34.97 -77.57
N LEU A 342 -14.41 -35.66 -77.26
CA LEU A 342 -13.62 -36.40 -78.26
C LEU A 342 -14.43 -37.52 -78.92
N GLU A 343 -15.20 -38.26 -78.13
CA GLU A 343 -16.09 -39.34 -78.61
C GLU A 343 -17.23 -38.79 -79.48
N GLN A 344 -17.90 -37.71 -79.05
CA GLN A 344 -18.95 -37.04 -79.83
C GLN A 344 -18.43 -36.44 -81.14
N ARG A 345 -17.20 -35.93 -81.15
CA ARG A 345 -16.56 -35.39 -82.34
C ARG A 345 -16.20 -36.48 -83.34
N SER A 346 -15.62 -37.59 -82.87
CA SER A 346 -15.30 -38.73 -83.74
C SER A 346 -16.54 -39.40 -84.34
N THR A 347 -17.63 -39.50 -83.58
CA THR A 347 -18.91 -40.03 -84.07
C THR A 347 -19.53 -39.13 -85.13
N LEU A 348 -19.45 -37.80 -84.98
CA LEU A 348 -19.85 -36.85 -86.03
C LEU A 348 -18.97 -36.94 -87.27
N GLU A 349 -17.65 -37.06 -87.11
CA GLU A 349 -16.71 -37.23 -88.24
C GLU A 349 -17.02 -38.51 -89.04
N CYS A 350 -17.20 -39.65 -88.36
CA CYS A 350 -17.62 -40.91 -88.98
C CYS A 350 -18.97 -40.79 -89.69
N ALA A 351 -19.97 -40.13 -89.07
CA ALA A 351 -21.26 -39.91 -89.71
C ALA A 351 -21.13 -39.04 -90.98
N ASN A 352 -20.25 -38.04 -90.96
CA ASN A 352 -20.03 -37.14 -92.07
C ASN A 352 -19.26 -37.80 -93.24
N GLU A 353 -18.30 -38.68 -92.94
CA GLU A 353 -17.59 -39.49 -93.95
C GLU A 353 -18.51 -40.53 -94.62
N GLN A 354 -19.42 -41.15 -93.86
CA GLN A 354 -20.43 -42.06 -94.40
C GLN A 354 -21.41 -41.33 -95.34
N LEU A 355 -21.79 -40.08 -95.03
CA LEU A 355 -22.63 -39.23 -95.88
C LEU A 355 -21.91 -38.74 -97.15
N GLY A 356 -20.59 -38.55 -97.11
CA GLY A 356 -19.79 -38.15 -98.27
C GLY A 356 -19.49 -39.30 -99.26
N SER A 357 -19.80 -40.55 -98.89
CA SER A 357 -19.45 -41.75 -99.66
C SER A 357 -20.64 -42.51 -100.24
N GLU A 358 -21.90 -42.08 -100.00
CA GLU A 358 -23.05 -42.63 -100.71
C GLU A 358 -23.12 -42.11 -102.17
N PRO A 359 -23.20 -43.00 -103.18
CA PRO A 359 -23.46 -42.58 -104.54
C PRO A 359 -24.86 -41.97 -104.60
N VAL A 360 -24.96 -40.75 -105.13
CA VAL A 360 -26.23 -40.16 -105.55
C VAL A 360 -26.79 -41.03 -106.69
N ASP A 361 -27.58 -42.04 -106.34
CA ASP A 361 -28.37 -42.77 -107.31
C ASP A 361 -29.86 -42.68 -106.97
N GLN A 362 -30.62 -42.33 -108.00
CA GLN A 362 -32.03 -41.97 -107.92
C GLN A 362 -32.86 -43.23 -107.70
N ALA A 363 -33.51 -43.35 -106.55
CA ALA A 363 -34.95 -43.60 -106.43
C ALA A 363 -35.31 -44.15 -105.04
N THR A 364 -36.40 -43.57 -104.52
CA THR A 364 -37.27 -44.08 -103.44
C THR A 364 -36.69 -44.13 -102.02
N GLY A 365 -37.18 -43.22 -101.17
CA GLY A 365 -37.22 -43.45 -99.72
C GLY A 365 -36.86 -42.25 -98.87
N ALA A 366 -37.72 -41.24 -98.84
CA ALA A 366 -37.88 -40.21 -97.81
C ALA A 366 -36.91 -40.21 -96.60
N HIS A 367 -35.67 -39.76 -96.79
CA HIS A 367 -34.91 -39.11 -95.73
C HIS A 367 -34.89 -37.61 -96.05
N SER A 368 -35.54 -36.82 -95.18
CA SER A 368 -35.65 -35.38 -95.37
C SER A 368 -34.28 -34.75 -95.09
N PRO A 369 -33.60 -34.12 -96.07
CA PRO A 369 -32.33 -33.44 -95.84
C PRO A 369 -32.42 -32.30 -94.81
N LEU A 370 -33.65 -31.85 -94.49
CA LEU A 370 -33.91 -30.89 -93.41
C LEU A 370 -33.76 -31.48 -92.01
N ALA A 371 -34.22 -32.72 -91.77
CA ALA A 371 -34.12 -33.39 -90.47
C ALA A 371 -32.66 -33.76 -90.14
N GLU A 372 -31.90 -34.11 -91.19
CA GLU A 372 -30.49 -34.48 -91.11
C GLU A 372 -29.59 -33.26 -90.86
N SER A 373 -29.88 -32.11 -91.51
CA SER A 373 -29.20 -30.84 -91.21
C SER A 373 -29.56 -30.27 -89.83
N GLN A 374 -30.77 -30.58 -89.31
CA GLN A 374 -31.16 -30.21 -87.95
C GLN A 374 -30.39 -31.01 -86.91
N PHE A 375 -30.27 -32.34 -87.08
CA PHE A 375 -29.49 -33.20 -86.18
C PHE A 375 -28.01 -32.79 -86.12
N GLN A 376 -27.38 -32.50 -87.27
CA GLN A 376 -25.99 -32.03 -87.32
C GLN A 376 -25.79 -30.65 -86.65
N ARG A 377 -26.76 -29.73 -86.80
CA ARG A 377 -26.73 -28.43 -86.13
C ARG A 377 -26.91 -28.56 -84.63
N GLU A 378 -27.83 -29.40 -84.18
CA GLU A 378 -28.06 -29.67 -82.77
C GLU A 378 -26.84 -30.33 -82.11
N ALA A 379 -26.21 -31.30 -82.77
CA ALA A 379 -24.99 -31.93 -82.30
C ALA A 379 -23.78 -30.97 -82.26
N SER A 380 -23.61 -30.13 -83.29
CA SER A 380 -22.55 -29.09 -83.30
C SER A 380 -22.77 -28.05 -82.19
N ALA A 381 -24.02 -27.61 -81.98
CA ALA A 381 -24.36 -26.68 -80.92
C ALA A 381 -24.15 -27.29 -79.52
N GLN A 382 -24.41 -28.59 -79.34
CA GLN A 382 -24.10 -29.30 -78.09
C GLN A 382 -22.60 -29.39 -77.83
N ILE A 383 -21.78 -29.65 -78.85
CA ILE A 383 -20.32 -29.65 -78.72
C ILE A 383 -19.80 -28.25 -78.38
N GLU A 384 -20.26 -27.20 -79.07
CA GLU A 384 -19.87 -25.82 -78.75
C GLU A 384 -20.26 -25.42 -77.33
N ALA A 385 -21.45 -25.84 -76.86
CA ALA A 385 -21.88 -25.60 -75.49
C ALA A 385 -21.04 -26.36 -74.46
N LEU A 386 -20.62 -27.60 -74.76
CA LEU A 386 -19.72 -28.38 -73.91
C LEU A 386 -18.30 -27.78 -73.88
N ASP A 387 -17.77 -27.34 -75.02
CA ASP A 387 -16.49 -26.65 -75.14
C ASP A 387 -16.47 -25.34 -74.32
N CYS A 388 -17.58 -24.58 -74.35
CA CYS A 388 -17.69 -23.37 -73.55
C CYS A 388 -17.65 -23.67 -72.04
N ARG A 389 -18.37 -24.72 -71.60
CA ARG A 389 -18.37 -25.15 -70.18
C ARG A 389 -17.02 -25.72 -69.74
N LEU A 390 -16.28 -26.37 -70.64
CA LEU A 390 -14.91 -26.82 -70.41
C LEU A 390 -13.98 -25.64 -70.14
N ARG A 391 -14.02 -24.60 -70.97
CA ARG A 391 -13.21 -23.38 -70.78
C ARG A 391 -13.52 -22.65 -69.47
N ASP A 392 -14.80 -22.59 -69.09
CA ASP A 392 -15.21 -22.00 -67.81
C ASP A 392 -14.65 -22.81 -66.63
N ALA A 393 -14.67 -24.15 -66.73
CA ALA A 393 -14.13 -25.03 -65.70
C ALA A 393 -12.59 -25.00 -65.62
N GLU A 394 -11.89 -24.89 -66.75
CA GLU A 394 -10.43 -24.64 -66.81
C GLU A 394 -10.07 -23.33 -66.12
N THR A 395 -10.81 -22.25 -66.42
CA THR A 395 -10.60 -20.94 -65.82
C THR A 395 -10.77 -21.01 -64.30
N LEU A 396 -11.83 -21.66 -63.82
CA LEU A 396 -12.08 -21.86 -62.39
C LEU A 396 -10.98 -22.70 -61.70
N ALA A 397 -10.42 -23.69 -62.39
CA ALA A 397 -9.31 -24.50 -61.87
C ALA A 397 -8.03 -23.67 -61.73
N VAL A 398 -7.73 -22.80 -62.71
CA VAL A 398 -6.60 -21.85 -62.64
C VAL A 398 -6.77 -20.88 -61.48
N GLU A 399 -7.95 -20.29 -61.30
CA GLU A 399 -8.24 -19.37 -60.20
C GLU A 399 -8.06 -20.03 -58.82
N ARG A 400 -8.51 -21.29 -58.67
CA ARG A 400 -8.32 -22.07 -57.43
C ARG A 400 -6.86 -22.39 -57.16
N LEU A 401 -6.10 -22.76 -58.20
CA LEU A 401 -4.66 -23.03 -58.08
C LEU A 401 -3.91 -21.77 -57.64
N GLU A 402 -4.23 -20.62 -58.23
CA GLU A 402 -3.68 -19.34 -57.79
C GLU A 402 -4.03 -19.01 -56.34
N HIS A 403 -5.26 -19.32 -55.90
CA HIS A 403 -5.66 -19.09 -54.52
C HIS A 403 -4.89 -19.97 -53.53
N ILE A 404 -4.72 -21.27 -53.84
CA ILE A 404 -3.89 -22.21 -53.07
C ILE A 404 -2.45 -21.68 -52.97
N ASN A 405 -1.86 -21.25 -54.09
CA ASN A 405 -0.49 -20.69 -54.09
C ASN A 405 -0.37 -19.41 -53.24
N ARG A 406 -1.40 -18.56 -53.20
CA ARG A 406 -1.42 -17.37 -52.34
C ARG A 406 -1.51 -17.75 -50.85
N LEU A 407 -2.34 -18.73 -50.50
CA LEU A 407 -2.47 -19.22 -49.13
C LEU A 407 -1.18 -19.90 -48.66
N ASP A 408 -0.51 -20.67 -49.52
CA ASP A 408 0.76 -21.33 -49.24
C ASP A 408 1.91 -20.32 -48.98
N ALA A 409 1.96 -19.25 -49.77
CA ALA A 409 2.90 -18.15 -49.56
C ALA A 409 2.64 -17.42 -48.23
N GLN A 410 1.36 -17.21 -47.87
CA GLN A 410 0.98 -16.60 -46.59
C GLN A 410 1.31 -17.51 -45.40
N LEU A 411 1.07 -18.83 -45.51
CA LEU A 411 1.43 -19.82 -44.50
C LEU A 411 2.93 -19.87 -44.25
N SER A 412 3.73 -19.89 -45.32
CA SER A 412 5.20 -19.84 -45.24
C SER A 412 5.68 -18.58 -44.53
N GLN A 413 5.08 -17.42 -44.79
CA GLN A 413 5.41 -16.18 -44.07
C GLN A 413 5.04 -16.23 -42.59
N THR A 414 3.86 -16.76 -42.24
CA THR A 414 3.45 -16.90 -40.84
C THR A 414 4.30 -17.92 -40.08
N SER A 415 4.66 -19.05 -40.69
CA SER A 415 5.55 -20.05 -40.08
C SER A 415 6.94 -19.46 -39.79
N ALA A 416 7.54 -18.76 -40.75
CA ALA A 416 8.83 -18.10 -40.55
C ALA A 416 8.76 -16.95 -39.52
N ALA A 417 7.60 -16.33 -39.31
CA ALA A 417 7.40 -15.36 -38.23
C ALA A 417 7.25 -16.04 -36.86
N LEU A 418 6.57 -17.19 -36.81
CA LEU A 418 6.41 -18.02 -35.61
C LEU A 418 7.77 -18.51 -35.10
N ASP A 419 8.59 -19.11 -35.97
CA ASP A 419 9.92 -19.64 -35.60
C ASP A 419 10.83 -18.55 -35.00
N ARG A 420 10.73 -17.33 -35.55
CA ARG A 420 11.48 -16.16 -35.03
C ARG A 420 10.95 -15.71 -33.67
N ALA A 421 9.64 -15.73 -33.47
CA ALA A 421 9.02 -15.37 -32.20
C ALA A 421 9.34 -16.39 -31.10
N GLU A 422 9.27 -17.69 -31.41
CA GLU A 422 9.64 -18.77 -30.48
C GLU A 422 11.09 -18.67 -30.01
N HIS A 423 12.02 -18.41 -30.95
CA HIS A 423 13.42 -18.19 -30.59
C HIS A 423 13.61 -17.00 -29.64
N ILE A 424 12.92 -15.89 -29.89
CA ILE A 424 12.98 -14.70 -29.03
C ILE A 424 12.43 -15.00 -27.63
N VAL A 425 11.33 -15.76 -27.53
CA VAL A 425 10.73 -16.16 -26.24
C VAL A 425 11.66 -17.08 -25.47
N SER A 426 12.26 -18.08 -26.13
CA SER A 426 13.18 -19.04 -25.51
C SER A 426 14.46 -18.37 -24.98
N ASP A 427 15.09 -17.52 -25.78
CA ASP A 427 16.30 -16.77 -25.37
C ASP A 427 16.01 -15.84 -24.18
N GLN A 428 14.80 -15.28 -24.11
CA GLN A 428 14.39 -14.38 -23.02
C GLN A 428 13.98 -15.13 -21.75
N GLN A 429 13.36 -16.32 -21.83
CA GLN A 429 13.11 -17.18 -20.67
C GLN A 429 14.42 -17.60 -19.99
N ALA A 430 15.43 -17.98 -20.78
CA ALA A 430 16.76 -18.33 -20.27
C ALA A 430 17.48 -17.14 -19.60
N ALA A 431 17.14 -15.89 -19.96
CA ALA A 431 17.64 -14.69 -19.29
C ALA A 431 16.90 -14.43 -17.97
N LEU A 432 15.58 -14.67 -17.94
CA LEU A 432 14.72 -14.52 -16.75
C LEU A 432 15.12 -15.49 -15.64
N GLU A 433 15.38 -16.76 -15.97
CA GLU A 433 15.82 -17.79 -15.01
C GLU A 433 17.15 -17.42 -14.34
N ARG A 434 18.15 -17.01 -15.14
CA ARG A 434 19.47 -16.56 -14.63
C ARG A 434 19.37 -15.38 -13.67
N GLN A 435 18.35 -14.55 -13.80
CA GLN A 435 18.16 -13.38 -12.95
C GLN A 435 17.30 -13.67 -11.73
N ASN A 436 16.37 -14.64 -11.81
CA ASN A 436 15.67 -15.17 -10.64
C ASN A 436 16.65 -15.85 -9.65
N ASP A 437 17.68 -16.51 -10.18
CA ASP A 437 18.80 -17.01 -9.38
C ASP A 437 19.57 -15.87 -8.68
N ALA A 438 19.79 -14.74 -9.37
CA ALA A 438 20.40 -13.55 -8.79
C ALA A 438 19.51 -12.90 -7.71
N TYR A 439 18.19 -12.89 -7.91
CA TYR A 439 17.22 -12.43 -6.92
C TYR A 439 17.23 -13.31 -5.66
N THR A 440 17.40 -14.62 -5.84
CA THR A 440 17.51 -15.58 -4.73
C THR A 440 18.81 -15.37 -3.93
N LEU A 441 19.92 -15.09 -4.61
CA LEU A 441 21.20 -14.69 -4.00
C LEU A 441 21.09 -13.35 -3.26
N PHE A 442 20.39 -12.37 -3.84
CA PHE A 442 20.16 -11.07 -3.21
C PHE A 442 19.29 -11.18 -1.96
N ARG A 443 18.25 -12.03 -1.99
CA ARG A 443 17.42 -12.33 -0.81
C ARG A 443 18.23 -12.95 0.32
N GLY A 444 19.24 -13.76 -0.01
CA GLY A 444 20.22 -14.27 0.95
C GLY A 444 21.06 -13.16 1.59
N ALA A 445 21.49 -12.17 0.80
CA ALA A 445 22.23 -11.01 1.29
C ALA A 445 21.37 -10.06 2.15
N GLU A 446 20.09 -9.90 1.81
CA GLU A 446 19.11 -9.11 2.57
C GLU A 446 18.86 -9.72 3.96
N LEU A 447 18.74 -11.04 4.06
CA LEU A 447 18.63 -11.76 5.34
C LEU A 447 19.85 -11.51 6.24
N ILE A 448 21.06 -11.54 5.66
CA ILE A 448 22.31 -11.24 6.38
C ILE A 448 22.33 -9.77 6.85
N ALA A 449 21.80 -8.84 6.05
CA ALA A 449 21.71 -7.44 6.42
C ALA A 449 20.72 -7.20 7.58
N ILE A 450 19.60 -7.91 7.59
CA ILE A 450 18.61 -7.88 8.69
C ILE A 450 19.23 -8.43 9.98
N GLU A 451 19.91 -9.58 9.93
CA GLU A 451 20.61 -10.15 11.09
C GLU A 451 21.66 -9.17 11.67
N ARG A 452 22.39 -8.46 10.79
CA ARG A 452 23.35 -7.43 11.22
C ARG A 452 22.67 -6.23 11.85
N LEU A 453 21.51 -5.81 11.35
CA LEU A 453 20.75 -4.70 11.90
C LEU A 453 20.22 -5.04 13.31
N GLU A 454 19.71 -6.25 13.51
CA GLU A 454 19.31 -6.74 14.84
C GLU A 454 20.49 -6.79 15.82
N HIS A 455 21.67 -7.18 15.35
CA HIS A 455 22.88 -7.18 16.16
C HIS A 455 23.30 -5.74 16.55
N ILE A 456 23.19 -4.78 15.64
CA ILE A 456 23.47 -3.36 15.92
C ILE A 456 22.46 -2.81 16.95
N GLN A 457 21.17 -3.13 16.81
CA GLN A 457 20.16 -2.71 17.79
C GLN A 457 20.40 -3.28 19.20
N LYS A 458 20.87 -4.53 19.29
CA LYS A 458 21.31 -5.12 20.56
C LYS A 458 22.49 -4.38 21.17
N LEU A 459 23.47 -3.98 20.35
CA LEU A 459 24.62 -3.18 20.80
C LEU A 459 24.19 -1.78 21.28
N ASP A 460 23.25 -1.13 20.59
CA ASP A 460 22.70 0.17 21.01
C ASP A 460 21.97 0.06 22.35
N ALA A 461 21.19 -1.00 22.58
CA ALA A 461 20.55 -1.25 23.86
C ALA A 461 21.57 -1.43 25.00
N GLN A 462 22.67 -2.15 24.75
CA GLN A 462 23.77 -2.31 25.71
C GLN A 462 24.48 -0.98 26.00
N LEU A 463 24.67 -0.13 24.99
CA LEU A 463 25.24 1.21 25.16
C LEU A 463 24.36 2.10 26.04
N ILE A 464 23.03 2.02 25.87
CA ILE A 464 22.07 2.76 26.71
C ILE A 464 22.15 2.28 28.17
N GLU A 465 22.20 0.96 28.41
CA GLU A 465 22.37 0.42 29.77
C GLU A 465 23.70 0.86 30.41
N MET A 466 24.80 0.83 29.64
CA MET A 466 26.11 1.23 30.12
C MET A 466 26.18 2.74 30.40
N SER A 467 25.52 3.57 29.58
CA SER A 467 25.37 5.00 29.83
C SER A 467 24.56 5.28 31.10
N ALA A 468 23.48 4.52 31.33
CA ALA A 468 22.68 4.65 32.56
C ALA A 468 23.47 4.20 33.80
N ALA A 469 24.30 3.17 33.67
CA ALA A 469 25.20 2.72 34.74
C ALA A 469 26.28 3.76 35.06
N LEU A 470 26.83 4.42 34.04
CA LEU A 470 27.81 5.50 34.21
C LEU A 470 27.19 6.70 34.94
N SER A 471 25.99 7.14 34.53
CA SER A 471 25.28 8.22 35.24
C SER A 471 24.96 7.88 36.70
N ARG A 472 24.64 6.61 37.01
CA ARG A 472 24.49 6.17 38.41
C ARG A 472 25.81 6.25 39.19
N ALA A 473 26.92 5.85 38.57
CA ALA A 473 28.24 5.94 39.19
C ALA A 473 28.65 7.40 39.44
N GLU A 474 28.39 8.31 38.49
CA GLU A 474 28.62 9.75 38.65
C GLU A 474 27.79 10.32 39.81
N GLY A 475 26.53 9.91 39.96
CA GLY A 475 25.69 10.29 41.10
C GLY A 475 26.29 9.87 42.45
N ILE A 476 26.80 8.63 42.54
CA ILE A 476 27.46 8.13 43.76
C ILE A 476 28.72 8.95 44.10
N VAL A 477 29.51 9.34 43.09
CA VAL A 477 30.70 10.17 43.30
C VAL A 477 30.32 11.55 43.86
N VAL A 478 29.26 12.17 43.32
CA VAL A 478 28.75 13.46 43.83
C VAL A 478 28.26 13.35 45.27
N GLU A 479 27.51 12.29 45.61
CA GLU A 479 27.06 12.02 46.99
C GLU A 479 28.23 11.82 47.95
N GLN A 480 29.25 11.06 47.55
CA GLN A 480 30.46 10.89 48.38
C GLN A 480 31.19 12.20 48.60
N GLN A 481 31.29 13.04 47.58
CA GLN A 481 31.96 14.34 47.68
C GLN A 481 31.21 15.29 48.63
N GLN A 482 29.88 15.28 48.61
CA GLN A 482 29.06 16.00 49.59
C GLN A 482 29.25 15.46 51.02
N ALA A 483 29.31 14.13 51.18
CA ALA A 483 29.58 13.52 52.48
C ALA A 483 30.96 13.89 53.04
N PHE A 484 31.99 13.98 52.19
CA PHE A 484 33.32 14.48 52.58
C PHE A 484 33.27 15.94 53.05
N GLN A 485 32.57 16.82 52.31
CA GLN A 485 32.41 18.22 52.70
C GLN A 485 31.68 18.37 54.04
N GLN A 486 30.63 17.58 54.28
CA GLN A 486 29.91 17.56 55.56
C GLN A 486 30.81 17.08 56.71
N ARG A 487 31.65 16.07 56.46
CA ARG A 487 32.62 15.58 57.45
C ARG A 487 33.66 16.63 57.79
N ASP A 488 34.20 17.33 56.79
CA ASP A 488 35.17 18.42 57.00
C ASP A 488 34.55 19.58 57.80
N ALA A 489 33.30 19.95 57.49
CA ALA A 489 32.56 20.97 58.23
C ALA A 489 32.31 20.54 59.69
N MET A 490 31.96 19.28 59.92
CA MET A 490 31.77 18.72 61.27
C MET A 490 33.08 18.69 62.05
N GLN A 491 34.20 18.36 61.41
CA GLN A 491 35.52 18.34 62.04
C GLN A 491 35.99 19.77 62.40
N ALA A 492 35.72 20.76 61.53
CA ALA A 492 35.96 22.16 61.84
C ALA A 492 35.12 22.64 63.04
N GLY A 493 33.83 22.27 63.09
CA GLY A 493 32.97 22.56 64.24
C GLY A 493 33.44 21.91 65.55
N LEU A 494 34.02 20.71 65.47
CA LEU A 494 34.57 20.00 66.63
C LEU A 494 35.83 20.68 67.19
N LEU A 495 36.73 21.14 66.31
CA LEU A 495 37.90 21.94 66.69
C LEU A 495 37.50 23.27 67.34
N GLU A 496 36.46 23.93 66.83
CA GLU A 496 35.95 25.16 67.42
C GLU A 496 35.29 24.91 68.79
N ALA A 497 34.55 23.82 68.94
CA ALA A 497 34.00 23.39 70.22
C ALA A 497 35.10 23.06 71.25
N GLU A 498 36.18 22.40 70.85
CA GLU A 498 37.35 22.16 71.70
C GLU A 498 38.00 23.48 72.13
N ARG A 499 38.18 24.44 71.22
CA ARG A 499 38.71 25.77 71.55
C ARG A 499 37.86 26.46 72.62
N LEU A 500 36.54 26.50 72.41
CA LEU A 500 35.57 27.06 73.36
C LEU A 500 35.60 26.34 74.72
N ALA A 501 35.78 25.02 74.72
CA ALA A 501 35.90 24.24 75.96
C ALA A 501 37.18 24.59 76.72
N PHE A 502 38.32 24.77 76.03
CA PHE A 502 39.56 25.23 76.63
C PHE A 502 39.45 26.66 77.20
N GLU A 503 38.82 27.57 76.46
CA GLU A 503 38.54 28.94 76.94
C GLU A 503 37.71 28.93 78.22
N ARG A 504 36.61 28.16 78.24
CA ARG A 504 35.75 28.01 79.43
C ARG A 504 36.47 27.35 80.61
N LEU A 505 37.34 26.38 80.36
CA LEU A 505 38.14 25.74 81.40
C LEU A 505 39.11 26.75 82.04
N ALA A 506 39.75 27.60 81.22
CA ALA A 506 40.64 28.66 81.72
C ALA A 506 39.86 29.70 82.55
N GLU A 507 38.65 30.08 82.12
CA GLU A 507 37.77 30.95 82.90
C GLU A 507 37.37 30.31 84.24
N MET A 508 36.98 29.03 84.23
CA MET A 508 36.66 28.28 85.44
C MET A 508 37.85 28.20 86.41
N GLN A 509 39.06 27.95 85.90
CA GLN A 509 40.28 27.94 86.73
C GLN A 509 40.53 29.31 87.37
N LYS A 510 40.33 30.40 86.62
CA LYS A 510 40.44 31.76 87.14
C LYS A 510 39.39 32.05 88.22
N LEU A 511 38.14 31.64 87.99
CA LEU A 511 37.06 31.79 88.95
C LEU A 511 37.35 30.99 90.23
N ASN A 512 37.85 29.77 90.10
CA ASN A 512 38.19 28.91 91.23
C ASN A 512 39.37 29.50 92.05
N ALA A 513 40.38 30.07 91.39
CA ALA A 513 41.46 30.77 92.07
C ALA A 513 40.96 31.99 92.87
N GLN A 514 40.01 32.75 92.31
CA GLN A 514 39.34 33.84 93.04
C GLN A 514 38.55 33.31 94.24
N LEU A 515 37.86 32.18 94.07
CA LEU A 515 37.07 31.55 95.13
C LEU A 515 37.94 31.10 96.30
N ILE A 516 39.09 30.48 96.01
CA ILE A 516 40.11 30.12 97.02
C ILE A 516 40.60 31.37 97.75
N GLN A 517 40.97 32.44 97.03
CA GLN A 517 41.38 33.71 97.65
C GLN A 517 40.30 34.30 98.57
N THR A 518 39.04 34.26 98.15
CA THR A 518 37.93 34.74 99.00
C THR A 518 37.69 33.85 100.21
N SER A 519 37.88 32.53 100.07
CA SER A 519 37.77 31.57 101.18
C SER A 519 38.90 31.77 102.20
N ASP A 520 40.12 31.99 101.75
CA ASP A 520 41.26 32.28 102.63
C ASP A 520 41.08 33.61 103.36
N ALA A 521 40.58 34.64 102.67
CA ALA A 521 40.23 35.92 103.27
C ALA A 521 39.12 35.78 104.32
N LEU A 522 38.10 34.95 104.07
CA LEU A 522 37.04 34.65 105.02
C LEU A 522 37.57 33.91 106.25
N ALA A 523 38.39 32.87 106.06
CA ALA A 523 39.01 32.12 107.15
C ALA A 523 39.95 32.99 107.99
N HIS A 524 40.60 33.99 107.38
CA HIS A 524 41.37 34.99 108.10
C HIS A 524 40.47 35.91 108.94
N ALA A 525 39.37 36.39 108.37
CA ALA A 525 38.39 37.20 109.09
C ALA A 525 37.74 36.43 110.26
N GLU A 526 37.40 35.16 110.07
CA GLU A 526 36.89 34.27 111.12
C GLU A 526 37.90 34.11 112.26
N ARG A 527 39.19 33.95 111.95
CA ARG A 527 40.25 33.92 112.96
C ARG A 527 40.33 35.21 113.77
N ILE A 528 40.24 36.37 113.11
CA ILE A 528 40.20 37.67 113.80
C ILE A 528 38.98 37.76 114.72
N VAL A 529 37.81 37.33 114.26
CA VAL A 529 36.58 37.32 115.08
C VAL A 529 36.74 36.40 116.30
N GLN A 530 37.32 35.22 116.13
CA GLN A 530 37.57 34.29 117.23
C GLN A 530 38.58 34.86 118.24
N GLU A 531 39.67 35.47 117.78
CA GLU A 531 40.64 36.15 118.66
C GLU A 531 39.99 37.28 119.45
N GLN A 532 39.10 38.05 118.81
CA GLN A 532 38.32 39.11 119.48
C GLN A 532 37.35 38.53 120.51
N GLN A 533 36.67 37.41 120.21
CA GLN A 533 35.79 36.72 121.16
C GLN A 533 36.55 36.15 122.36
N ASP A 534 37.69 35.47 122.14
CA ASP A 534 38.54 34.95 123.21
C ASP A 534 39.12 36.08 124.09
N ALA A 535 39.42 37.24 123.49
CA ALA A 535 39.84 38.43 124.23
C ALA A 535 38.68 39.00 125.07
N LEU A 536 37.46 38.99 124.53
CA LEU A 536 36.24 39.40 125.24
C LEU A 536 35.92 38.46 126.41
N GLU A 537 36.01 37.14 126.23
CA GLU A 537 35.83 36.16 127.30
C GLU A 537 36.90 36.28 128.39
N ARG A 538 38.16 36.52 128.00
CA ARG A 538 39.24 36.81 128.97
C ARG A 538 38.95 38.08 129.77
N ALA A 539 38.45 39.12 129.13
CA ALA A 539 37.99 40.33 129.81
C ALA A 539 36.79 40.04 130.74
N TYR A 540 35.83 39.21 130.30
CA TYR A 540 34.65 38.85 131.08
C TYR A 540 34.98 37.98 132.31
N LEU A 541 35.96 37.08 132.22
CA LEU A 541 36.49 36.29 133.33
C LEU A 541 37.27 37.15 134.35
N LEU A 542 37.96 38.20 133.89
CA LEU A 542 38.60 39.19 134.75
C LEU A 542 37.57 40.05 135.51
N VAL A 543 36.43 40.33 134.89
CA VAL A 543 35.30 41.06 135.52
C VAL A 543 34.48 40.15 136.45
N SER A 544 34.20 38.90 136.08
CA SER A 544 33.40 37.96 136.88
C SER A 544 34.07 37.46 138.17
N ARG A 545 35.38 37.68 138.35
CA ARG A 545 36.07 37.41 139.64
C ARG A 545 35.96 38.56 140.65
N ARG A 546 35.40 39.72 140.27
CA ARG A 546 35.55 40.95 141.07
C ARG A 546 34.29 41.57 141.65
N GLU A 547 33.08 41.11 141.32
CA GLU A 547 31.87 41.81 141.78
C GLU A 547 30.80 40.87 142.35
N MET A 548 30.86 40.67 143.67
CA MET A 548 29.67 40.53 144.51
C MET A 548 29.10 41.92 144.77
N THR A 549 27.77 42.01 144.64
CA THR A 549 26.82 43.04 145.12
C THR A 549 26.71 44.39 144.38
N PRO A 550 25.48 44.92 144.22
CA PRO A 550 25.10 45.79 143.09
C PRO A 550 24.62 47.20 143.50
N VAL A 551 24.73 48.18 142.58
CA VAL A 551 23.90 49.39 142.30
C VAL A 551 24.62 50.08 141.12
N GLY A 552 24.05 50.64 140.04
CA GLY A 552 22.69 50.95 139.58
C GLY A 552 22.79 52.06 138.50
N VAL A 553 21.65 52.32 137.83
CA VAL A 553 21.22 53.62 137.24
C VAL A 553 21.59 53.94 135.76
N ALA A 554 20.51 54.04 134.96
CA ALA A 554 20.18 55.02 133.89
C ALA A 554 21.11 55.14 132.67
N GLU A 555 20.72 55.62 131.48
CA GLU A 555 19.48 56.08 130.85
C GLU A 555 19.87 56.26 129.36
N SER A 556 18.94 56.02 128.42
CA SER A 556 18.62 56.91 127.27
C SER A 556 19.76 57.35 126.28
N LEU A 557 19.63 57.54 124.98
CA LEU A 557 18.56 57.58 123.99
C LEU A 557 19.27 57.75 122.62
N GLN A 558 18.59 57.32 121.56
CA GLN A 558 18.46 58.01 120.27
C GLN A 558 19.55 57.99 119.18
N ASN A 559 19.04 57.53 118.02
CA ASN A 559 19.06 58.18 116.70
C ASN A 559 20.33 58.13 115.86
N ALA A 560 20.22 57.49 114.69
CA ALA A 560 19.99 58.17 113.39
C ALA A 560 20.46 57.24 112.25
N THR A 561 19.54 56.72 111.42
CA THR A 561 19.28 57.16 110.03
C THR A 561 20.49 57.11 109.09
N LEU A 562 20.46 56.23 108.07
CA LEU A 562 20.35 56.56 106.63
C LEU A 562 20.86 55.42 105.72
N ASP A 563 19.96 54.99 104.83
CA ASP A 563 20.11 54.50 103.45
C ASP A 563 21.07 55.42 102.62
N PRO A 564 21.46 55.18 101.33
CA PRO A 564 21.16 54.09 100.40
C PRO A 564 22.30 53.61 99.46
N GLN A 565 22.02 52.51 98.75
CA GLN A 565 22.40 52.14 97.36
C GLN A 565 23.86 52.14 96.82
N ILE A 566 24.02 51.25 95.81
CA ILE A 566 24.93 51.25 94.64
C ILE A 566 26.25 50.46 94.77
N LYS A 567 26.28 49.24 94.20
CA LYS A 567 26.78 48.99 92.83
C LYS A 567 26.35 47.62 92.32
#